data_AF-A0AAW9U3H5-F1
#
_entry.id   AF-A0AAW9U3H5-F1
#
_cell.length_a   1.000
_cell.length_b   1.000
_cell.length_c   1.000
_cell.angle_alpha   90.00
_cell.angle_beta   90.00
_cell.angle_gamma   90.00
#
_symmetry.space_group_name_H-M   'P 1'
#
loop_
_entity.id
_entity.type
_entity.pdbx_description
1 polymer ?
#
loop_
_entity_poly.entity_id
_entity_poly.type
_entity_poly.pdbx_seq_one_letter_code
_entity_poly.pdbx_strand_id
1 'polypeptide(L)' 'MPGTINLPLIKKLRINKGFTYSDMAKALGLKEAEKYYRREQGKYRFQAIELPPLARKLGIPIEKIFK' A
#
# COMPACT_ATOMS: atom_id res chain seq x y z
N MET A 1 19.27 2.76 -7.37
CA MET A 1 18.80 3.55 -6.21
C MET A 1 17.66 2.77 -5.58
N PRO A 2 17.66 2.42 -4.29
CA PRO A 2 16.51 1.73 -3.72
C PRO A 2 15.33 2.71 -3.70
N GLY A 3 14.41 2.55 -4.65
CA GLY A 3 13.28 3.46 -4.88
C GLY A 3 12.47 3.61 -3.61
N THR A 4 12.32 4.85 -3.14
CA THR A 4 11.56 5.13 -1.91
C THR A 4 10.07 5.02 -2.22
N ILE A 5 9.32 4.28 -1.41
CA ILE A 5 7.89 4.09 -1.61
C ILE A 5 7.14 5.41 -1.36
N ASN A 6 6.23 5.75 -2.26
CA ASN A 6 5.38 6.93 -2.20
C ASN A 6 4.15 6.68 -1.31
N LEU A 7 4.37 6.68 0.00
CA LEU A 7 3.31 6.53 1.01
C LEU A 7 2.19 7.60 0.89
N PRO A 8 2.49 8.89 0.63
CA PRO A 8 1.45 9.89 0.40
C PRO A 8 0.51 9.55 -0.76
N LEU A 9 1.07 9.03 -1.88
CA LEU A 9 0.27 8.60 -3.03
C LEU A 9 -0.64 7.44 -2.67
N ILE A 10 -0.10 6.41 -1.99
CA ILE A 10 -0.87 5.24 -1.55
C ILE A 10 -2.07 5.69 -0.68
N LYS A 11 -1.82 6.54 0.32
CA LYS A 11 -2.86 7.07 1.21
C LYS A 11 -3.93 7.84 0.42
N LYS A 12 -3.51 8.72 -0.51
CA LYS A 12 -4.44 9.49 -1.35
C LYS A 12 -5.31 8.57 -2.21
N LEU A 13 -4.72 7.58 -2.86
CA LEU A 13 -5.46 6.63 -3.71
C LEU A 13 -6.42 5.77 -2.89
N ARG A 14 -6.00 5.32 -1.70
CA ARG A 14 -6.85 4.57 -0.79
C ARG A 14 -8.09 5.37 -0.40
N ILE A 15 -7.92 6.64 -0.01
CA ILE A 15 -9.02 7.53 0.37
C ILE A 15 -9.92 7.81 -0.84
N ASN A 16 -9.35 8.15 -1.99
CA ASN A 16 -10.12 8.43 -3.22
C ASN A 16 -10.97 7.25 -3.68
N LYS A 17 -10.51 6.02 -3.42
CA LYS A 17 -11.25 4.79 -3.76
C LYS A 17 -12.17 4.31 -2.63
N GLY A 18 -12.21 5.00 -1.49
CA GLY A 18 -13.02 4.60 -0.34
C GLY A 18 -12.57 3.30 0.34
N PHE A 19 -11.32 2.89 0.17
CA PHE A 19 -10.83 1.64 0.76
C PHE A 19 -10.52 1.82 2.25
N THR A 20 -11.02 0.91 3.06
CA THR A 20 -10.67 0.82 4.48
C THR A 20 -9.28 0.18 4.65
N TYR A 21 -8.68 0.35 5.83
CA TYR A 21 -7.44 -0.35 6.16
C TYR A 21 -7.59 -1.88 6.11
N SER A 22 -8.77 -2.39 6.46
CA SER A 22 -9.10 -3.82 6.38
C SER A 22 -9.15 -4.32 4.94
N ASP A 23 -9.69 -3.53 4.01
CA ASP A 23 -9.75 -3.90 2.58
C ASP A 23 -8.35 -3.99 1.97
N MET A 24 -7.48 -3.07 2.37
CA MET A 24 -6.08 -3.07 1.94
C MET A 24 -5.33 -4.25 2.57
N ALA A 25 -5.48 -4.48 3.86
CA ALA A 25 -4.85 -5.61 4.55
C ALA A 25 -5.25 -6.95 3.90
N LYS A 26 -6.55 -7.15 3.64
CA LYS A 26 -7.06 -8.34 2.93
C LYS A 26 -6.44 -8.51 1.55
N ALA A 27 -6.33 -7.43 0.77
CA ALA A 27 -5.73 -7.48 -0.56
C ALA A 27 -4.24 -7.85 -0.52
N LEU A 28 -3.53 -7.48 0.54
CA LEU A 28 -2.12 -7.77 0.75
C LEU A 28 -1.87 -9.10 1.47
N GLY A 29 -2.91 -9.87 1.81
CA GLY A 29 -2.78 -11.11 2.59
C GLY A 29 -2.39 -10.88 4.06
N LEU A 30 -2.57 -9.65 4.57
CA LEU A 30 -2.30 -9.31 5.96
C LEU A 30 -3.49 -9.70 6.83
N LYS A 31 -3.22 -10.40 7.93
CA LYS A 31 -4.26 -10.84 8.90
C LYS A 31 -5.00 -9.67 9.56
N GLU A 32 -4.38 -8.50 9.67
CA GLU A 32 -4.88 -7.38 10.47
C GLU A 32 -4.77 -6.06 9.72
N ALA A 33 -5.80 -5.21 9.86
CA ALA A 33 -5.83 -3.86 9.33
C ALA A 33 -4.68 -2.98 9.86
N GLU A 34 -4.28 -3.19 11.12
CA GLU A 34 -3.21 -2.43 11.75
C GLU A 34 -1.86 -2.65 11.05
N LYS A 35 -1.61 -3.86 10.55
CA LYS A 35 -0.37 -4.17 9.80
C LYS A 35 -0.25 -3.33 8.54
N TYR A 36 -1.38 -3.10 7.84
CA TYR A 36 -1.40 -2.18 6.71
C TYR A 36 -1.24 -0.74 7.17
N TYR A 37 -1.97 -0.31 8.21
CA TYR A 37 -1.87 1.05 8.76
C TYR A 37 -0.43 1.43 9.11
N ARG A 38 0.29 0.56 9.82
CA ARG A 38 1.70 0.78 10.18
C ARG A 38 2.61 0.95 8.96
N ARG A 39 2.33 0.28 7.84
CA ARG A 39 3.07 0.45 6.58
C ARG A 39 2.75 1.77 5.90
N GLU A 40 1.47 2.12 5.80
CA GLU A 40 1.03 3.40 5.21
C GLU A 40 1.56 4.60 6.00
N GLN A 41 1.70 4.49 7.32
CA GLN A 41 2.31 5.51 8.18
C GLN A 41 3.85 5.56 8.11
N GLY A 42 4.49 4.63 7.40
CA GLY A 42 5.95 4.55 7.29
C GLY A 42 6.65 3.98 8.52
N LYS A 43 5.91 3.46 9.51
CA LYS A 43 6.51 2.73 10.64
C LYS A 43 7.14 1.42 10.19
N TYR A 44 6.57 0.80 9.15
CA TYR A 44 7.07 -0.42 8.51
C TYR A 44 7.21 -0.20 7.02
N ARG A 45 8.19 -0.86 6.40
CA ARG A 45 8.32 -0.88 4.94
C ARG A 45 7.38 -1.92 4.35
N PHE A 46 6.80 -1.63 3.18
CA PHE A 46 6.13 -2.67 2.40
C PHE A 46 7.17 -3.67 1.90
N GLN A 47 6.82 -4.94 1.97
CA GLN A 47 7.65 -6.01 1.44
C GLN A 47 7.49 -6.09 -0.08
N ALA A 48 8.52 -6.57 -0.80
CA ALA A 48 8.45 -6.71 -2.25
C ALA A 48 7.25 -7.56 -2.71
N ILE A 49 6.87 -8.59 -1.95
CA ILE A 49 5.71 -9.44 -2.22
C ILE A 49 4.36 -8.71 -2.09
N GLU A 50 4.32 -7.61 -1.33
CA GLU A 50 3.11 -6.82 -1.08
C GLU A 50 2.87 -5.75 -2.17
N LEU A 51 3.91 -5.39 -2.94
CA LEU A 51 3.83 -4.32 -3.93
C LEU A 51 2.95 -4.67 -5.14
N PRO A 52 3.04 -5.87 -5.74
CA PRO A 52 2.13 -6.26 -6.83
C PRO A 52 0.64 -6.26 -6.44
N PRO A 53 0.20 -6.87 -5.31
CA PRO A 53 -1.21 -6.81 -4.93
C PRO A 53 -1.65 -5.40 -4.53
N LEU A 54 -0.77 -4.60 -3.93
CA LEU A 54 -1.03 -3.19 -3.63
C LEU A 54 -1.30 -2.39 -4.90
N ALA A 55 -0.44 -2.53 -5.92
CA ALA A 55 -0.60 -1.87 -7.22
C ALA A 55 -1.93 -2.25 -7.89
N ARG A 56 -2.27 -3.55 -7.90
CA ARG A 56 -3.54 -4.05 -8.45
C ARG A 56 -4.75 -3.49 -7.71
N LYS A 57 -4.73 -3.50 -6.37
CA LYS A 57 -5.84 -2.98 -5.55
C LYS A 57 -6.04 -1.48 -5.79
N LEU A 58 -4.94 -0.72 -5.85
CA LEU A 58 -4.96 0.71 -6.12
C LEU A 58 -5.21 1.03 -7.61
N GLY A 59 -5.16 0.05 -8.50
CA GLY A 59 -5.37 0.21 -9.94
C GLY A 59 -4.33 1.12 -10.60
N ILE A 60 -3.08 1.05 -10.15
CA ILE A 60 -1.96 1.82 -10.70
C ILE A 60 -0.83 0.88 -11.11
N PRO A 61 0.01 1.28 -12.09
CA PRO A 61 1.27 0.59 -12.35
C PRO A 61 2.17 0.58 -11.11
N ILE A 62 2.89 -0.52 -10.89
CA ILE A 62 3.79 -0.69 -9.74
C ILE A 62 4.90 0.38 -9.72
N GLU A 63 5.34 0.84 -10.89
CA GLU A 63 6.32 1.91 -11.05
C GLU A 63 5.88 3.21 -10.36
N LYS A 64 4.58 3.53 -10.39
CA LYS A 64 4.03 4.73 -9.74
C LYS A 64 4.07 4.65 -8.20
N ILE A 65 4.27 3.46 -7.64
CA ILE A 65 4.42 3.29 -6.18
C ILE A 65 5.77 3.84 -5.71
N PHE A 66 6.79 3.86 -6.57
CA PHE A 66 8.10 4.36 -6.24
C PHE A 66 8.22 5.85 -6.57
N LYS A 67 9.08 6.55 -5.84
CA LYS A 67 9.55 7.90 -6.16
C LYS A 67 10.79 7.84 -7.03
#